data_AF-A0A7W0RNS2-F1
#
_entry.id   AF-A0A7W0RNS2-F1
#
_cell.length_a   1.000
_cell.length_b   1.000
_cell.length_c   1.000
_cell.angle_alpha   90.00
_cell.angle_beta   90.00
_cell.angle_gamma   90.00
#
_symmetry.space_group_name_H-M   'P 1'
#
loop_
_entity.id
_entity.type
_entity.pdbx_description
1 polymer ?
#
loop_
_entity_poly.entity_id
_entity_poly.type
_entity_poly.pdbx_seq_one_letter_code
_entity_poly.pdbx_strand_id
1 'polypeptide(L)' 'MVIGQGRLTVPTNAEYSVPQLRMLLREIEPLIGRAITIEEWNDIASR' A
#
# COMPACT_ATOMS: atom_id res chain seq x y z
N MET A 1 6.19 8.41 1.89
CA MET A 1 5.08 9.10 1.20
C MET A 1 4.20 9.78 2.25
N VAL A 2 3.59 10.93 1.96
CA VAL A 2 2.65 11.58 2.89
C VAL A 2 1.26 11.53 2.25
N ILE A 3 0.28 10.94 2.95
CA ILE A 3 -1.13 10.91 2.51
C ILE A 3 -1.97 11.59 3.59
N GLY A 4 -2.48 12.79 3.30
CA GLY A 4 -3.26 13.57 4.27
C GLY A 4 -2.46 13.86 5.54
N GLN A 5 -2.96 13.43 6.71
CA GLN A 5 -2.26 13.53 8.00
C GLN A 5 -1.49 12.23 8.36
N GLY A 6 -1.59 11.17 7.55
CA GLY A 6 -0.91 9.89 7.76
C GLY A 6 0.43 9.82 7.02
N ARG A 7 1.45 9.26 7.66
CA ARG A 7 2.77 9.03 7.04
C ARG A 7 3.02 7.53 6.92
N LEU A 8 3.19 7.05 5.70
CA LEU A 8 3.68 5.70 5.43
C LEU A 8 5.14 5.78 4.95
N THR A 9 6.02 5.10 5.64
CA THR A 9 7.40 4.93 5.20
C THR A 9 7.43 3.85 4.14
N VAL A 10 7.75 4.22 2.91
CA VAL A 10 7.91 3.28 1.81
C VAL A 10 9.40 2.97 1.69
N PRO A 11 9.83 1.69 1.79
CA PRO A 11 11.23 1.33 1.61
C PRO A 11 11.74 1.73 0.22
N THR A 12 13.05 1.89 0.05
CA THR A 12 13.64 2.28 -1.24
C THR A 12 14.08 1.10 -2.09
N ASN A 13 13.69 -0.11 -1.71
CA ASN A 13 14.11 -1.33 -2.40
C ASN A 13 13.42 -1.43 -3.77
N ALA A 14 14.15 -1.93 -4.77
CA ALA A 14 13.60 -2.18 -6.11
C ALA A 14 12.56 -3.31 -6.11
N GLU A 15 12.65 -4.23 -5.15
CA GLU A 15 11.74 -5.36 -5.00
C GLU A 15 11.26 -5.49 -3.55
N TYR A 16 10.04 -5.97 -3.40
CA TYR A 16 9.42 -6.27 -2.11
C TYR A 16 9.09 -7.75 -2.03
N SER A 17 9.40 -8.36 -0.90
CA SER A 17 8.85 -9.68 -0.60
C SER A 17 7.33 -9.59 -0.43
N VAL A 18 6.61 -10.67 -0.76
CA VAL A 18 5.15 -10.75 -0.54
C VAL A 18 4.75 -10.43 0.91
N PRO A 19 5.46 -10.91 1.96
CA PRO A 19 5.19 -10.50 3.34
C PRO A 19 5.34 -9.00 3.59
N GLN A 20 6.39 -8.36 3.05
CA GLN A 20 6.58 -6.90 3.20
C GLN A 20 5.46 -6.11 2.53
N LEU A 21 5.04 -6.52 1.33
CA LEU A 21 3.93 -5.86 0.65
C LEU A 21 2.64 -5.98 1.45
N ARG A 22 2.36 -7.16 2.02
CA ARG A 22 1.20 -7.36 2.92
C ARG A 22 1.26 -6.49 4.17
N MET A 23 2.45 -6.25 4.73
CA MET A 23 2.61 -5.34 5.86
C MET A 23 2.27 -3.90 5.49
N LEU A 24 2.79 -3.40 4.37
CA LEU A 24 2.50 -2.04 3.90
C LEU A 24 1.00 -1.83 3.63
N LEU A 25 0.33 -2.82 3.03
CA LEU A 25 -1.12 -2.79 2.80
C LEU A 25 -1.89 -2.69 4.13
N ARG A 26 -1.53 -3.49 5.14
CA ARG A 26 -2.17 -3.45 6.46
C ARG A 26 -1.98 -2.13 7.21
N GLU A 27 -0.87 -1.43 6.97
CA GLU A 27 -0.62 -0.12 7.58
C GLU A 27 -1.44 1.00 6.90
N ILE A 28 -1.67 0.89 5.59
CA ILE A 28 -2.37 1.94 4.84
C ILE A 28 -3.90 1.83 4.90
N GLU A 29 -4.45 0.62 4.95
CA GLU A 29 -5.91 0.39 4.98
C GLU A 29 -6.63 1.14 6.12
N PRO A 30 -6.12 1.15 7.38
CA PRO A 30 -6.71 1.94 8.45
C PRO A 30 -6.58 3.45 8.24
N LEU A 31 -5.47 3.90 7.63
CA LEU A 31 -5.24 5.32 7.35
C LEU A 31 -6.20 5.88 6.29
N ILE A 32 -6.61 5.05 5.32
CA ILE A 32 -7.60 5.41 4.30
C ILE A 32 -9.04 5.02 4.69
N GLY A 33 -9.21 4.33 5.82
CA GLY A 33 -10.52 3.92 6.35
C GLY A 33 -11.23 2.83 5.53
N ARG A 34 -10.51 2.09 4.68
CA ARG A 34 -11.06 1.01 3.85
C ARG A 34 -9.99 0.00 3.44
N ALA A 35 -10.43 -1.21 3.10
CA ALA A 35 -9.57 -2.21 2.48
C ALA A 35 -9.28 -1.88 1.01
N ILE A 36 -8.13 -2.34 0.50
CA ILE A 36 -7.81 -2.29 -0.93
C ILE A 36 -8.26 -3.61 -1.55
N THR A 37 -9.20 -3.56 -2.50
CA THR A 37 -9.68 -4.77 -3.16
C THR A 37 -8.72 -5.21 -4.26
N ILE A 38 -8.82 -6.48 -4.67
CA ILE A 38 -7.97 -7.02 -5.72
C ILE A 38 -8.25 -6.35 -7.08
N GLU A 39 -9.49 -5.94 -7.32
CA GLU A 39 -9.91 -5.24 -8.54
C GLU A 39 -9.25 -3.86 -8.63
N GLU A 40 -9.29 -3.07 -7.55
CA GLU A 40 -8.64 -1.76 -7.47
C GLU A 40 -7.12 -1.89 -7.64
N TRP A 41 -6.51 -2.87 -6.97
CA TRP A 41 -5.09 -3.14 -7.11
C TRP A 41 -4.71 -3.43 -8.57
N ASN A 42 -5.50 -4.26 -9.26
CA ASN A 42 -5.25 -4.63 -10.65
C ASN A 42 -5.44 -3.46 -11.62
N ASP A 43 -6.39 -2.55 -11.38
CA ASP A 43 -6.55 -1.32 -12.18
C ASP A 43 -5.32 -0.40 -12.09
N ILE A 44 -4.71 -0.31 -10.90
CA ILE A 44 -3.50 0.49 -10.68
C ILE A 44 -2.26 -0.19 -11.28
N ALA A 45 -2.11 -1.51 -11.07
CA ALA A 45 -0.93 -2.25 -11.53
C ALA A 45 -0.86 -2.44 -13.06
N SER A 46 -1.97 -2.26 -13.77
CA SER A 46 -2.06 -2.38 -15.22
C SER A 46 -1.92 -1.04 -15.96
N ARG A 47 -1.68 0.05 -15.23
CA ARG A 47 -1.43 1.40 -15.78
C ARG A 47 0.05 1.75 -15.89
#